data_AF-A0A8E0IRP0-F1
#
_entry.id   AF-A0A8E0IRP0-F1
#
_cell.length_a   1.000
_cell.length_b   1.000
_cell.length_c   1.000
_cell.angle_alpha   90.00
_cell.angle_beta   90.00
_cell.angle_gamma   90.00
#
_symmetry.space_group_name_H-M   'P 1'
#
loop_
_entity.id
_entity.type
_entity.pdbx_description
1 polymer ?
#
loop_
_entity_poly.entity_id
_entity_poly.type
_entity_poly.pdbx_seq_one_letter_code
_entity_poly.pdbx_strand_id
1 'polypeptide(L)'
;MQEEELTPRRYMSWPVLSLLVFITVIGFENIFYPFQNQGLSVVVNWVILLVIYIVPYALISAQLGTTFTRADEGGGLATWMRRTLGDTWGYWTSWIYWAQTLPYLVDVSNAVIVALSWMILGDNS
;
A
#
# COMPACT_ATOMS: atom_id res chain seq x y z
N MET A 1 -13.40 7.78 -36.97
CA MET A 1 -12.13 7.13 -36.61
C MET A 1 -11.20 8.25 -36.17
N GLN A 2 -11.24 8.61 -34.88
CA GLN A 2 -10.34 9.62 -34.32
C GLN A 2 -9.04 8.91 -34.00
N GLU A 3 -7.94 9.41 -34.54
CA GLU A 3 -6.59 8.90 -34.32
C GLU A 3 -6.26 9.03 -32.83
N GLU A 4 -6.06 7.89 -32.17
CA GLU A 4 -5.57 7.82 -30.80
C GLU A 4 -4.13 8.35 -30.82
N GLU A 5 -3.94 9.58 -30.34
CA GLU A 5 -2.65 10.24 -30.24
C GLU A 5 -1.69 9.34 -29.42
N LEU A 6 -0.75 8.68 -30.11
CA LEU A 6 0.21 7.73 -29.54
C LEU A 6 1.21 8.47 -28.65
N THR A 7 0.79 8.87 -27.46
CA THR A 7 1.72 9.34 -26.43
C THR A 7 2.75 8.23 -26.16
N PRO A 8 4.06 8.50 -26.26
CA PRO A 8 5.07 7.46 -26.09
C PRO A 8 4.99 6.90 -24.67
N ARG A 9 4.74 5.59 -24.56
CA ARG A 9 4.67 4.91 -23.26
C ARG A 9 6.03 4.97 -22.57
N ARG A 10 6.08 5.71 -21.47
CA ARG A 10 7.28 5.82 -20.63
C ARG A 10 7.25 4.73 -19.57
N TYR A 11 8.07 3.71 -19.74
CA TYR A 11 8.20 2.62 -18.77
C TYR A 11 9.17 3.01 -17.65
N MET A 12 8.82 2.64 -16.42
CA MET A 12 9.70 2.77 -15.27
C MET A 12 10.62 1.55 -15.21
N SER A 13 11.88 1.74 -14.85
CA SER A 13 12.81 0.62 -14.67
C SER A 13 12.34 -0.25 -13.49
N TRP A 14 12.51 -1.56 -13.63
CA TRP A 14 12.09 -2.52 -12.60
C TRP A 14 12.70 -2.26 -11.22
N PRO A 15 13.96 -1.77 -11.07
CA PRO A 15 14.50 -1.48 -9.73
C PRO A 15 13.78 -0.29 -9.09
N VAL A 16 13.47 0.76 -9.85
CA VAL A 16 12.75 1.94 -9.34
C VAL A 16 11.34 1.54 -8.92
N LEU A 17 10.66 0.73 -9.73
CA LEU A 17 9.34 0.19 -9.36
C LEU A 17 9.42 -0.65 -8.08
N SER A 18 10.42 -1.52 -7.95
CA SER A 18 10.59 -2.36 -6.75
C SER A 18 10.85 -1.54 -5.49
N LEU A 19 11.65 -0.46 -5.58
CA LEU A 19 11.93 0.44 -4.46
C LEU A 19 10.70 1.24 -4.04
N LEU A 20 9.88 1.69 -5.00
CA LEU A 20 8.60 2.37 -4.71
C LEU A 20 7.61 1.46 -3.97
N VAL A 21 7.55 0.17 -4.33
CA VAL A 21 6.72 -0.80 -3.61
C VAL A 21 7.33 -1.12 -2.25
N PHE A 22 8.65 -1.28 -2.17
CA PHE A 22 9.34 -1.60 -0.91
C PHE A 22 9.12 -0.53 0.16
N ILE A 23 9.31 0.75 -0.18
CA ILE A 23 9.16 1.85 0.78
C ILE A 23 7.72 2.06 1.25
N THR A 24 6.73 1.67 0.45
CA THR A 24 5.32 1.78 0.81
C THR A 24 4.81 0.60 1.62
N VAL A 25 5.46 -0.58 1.52
CA VAL A 25 5.04 -1.81 2.20
C VAL A 25 5.78 -2.05 3.52
N ILE A 26 7.08 -1.73 3.59
CA ILE A 26 7.92 -2.05 4.76
C ILE A 26 8.29 -0.78 5.52
N GLY A 27 7.64 -0.57 6.67
CA GLY A 27 8.05 0.39 7.69
C GLY A 27 8.89 -0.27 8.79
N PHE A 28 9.86 0.46 9.36
CA PHE A 28 10.72 -0.06 10.42
C PHE A 28 9.93 -0.51 11.66
N GLU A 29 8.88 0.24 12.03
CA GLU A 29 8.02 -0.07 13.19
C GLU A 29 7.29 -1.42 13.07
N ASN A 30 6.97 -1.85 11.84
CA ASN A 30 6.27 -3.10 11.56
C ASN A 30 7.08 -4.35 11.98
N ILE A 31 8.40 -4.20 12.15
CA ILE A 31 9.29 -5.28 12.60
C ILE A 31 9.40 -5.27 14.13
N PHE A 32 9.67 -4.11 14.72
CA PHE A 32 9.97 -4.00 16.14
C PHE A 32 8.74 -4.15 17.03
N TYR A 33 7.63 -3.49 16.69
CA TYR A 33 6.45 -3.47 17.55
C TYR A 33 5.84 -4.87 17.74
N PRO A 34 5.63 -5.68 16.68
CA PRO A 34 5.12 -7.04 16.85
C PRO A 34 6.11 -7.96 17.58
N PHE A 35 7.41 -7.81 17.32
CA PHE A 35 8.45 -8.60 17.98
C PHE A 35 8.55 -8.30 19.48
N GLN A 36 8.43 -7.03 19.89
CA GLN A 36 8.39 -6.64 21.29
C GLN A 36 7.16 -7.23 22.02
N ASN A 37 6.01 -7.28 21.36
CA ASN A 37 4.76 -7.73 21.97
C ASN A 37 4.57 -9.27 21.97
N GLN A 38 5.09 -9.98 20.97
CA GLN A 38 4.82 -11.41 20.76
C GLN A 38 6.09 -12.29 20.76
N GLY A 39 7.27 -11.68 20.85
CA GLY A 39 8.55 -12.35 20.76
C GLY A 39 8.76 -13.02 19.39
N LEU A 40 9.57 -14.09 19.36
CA LEU A 40 9.95 -14.78 18.13
C LEU A 40 8.77 -15.49 17.43
N SER A 41 7.66 -15.76 18.14
CA SER A 41 6.46 -16.41 17.59
C SER A 41 5.86 -15.63 16.41
N VAL A 42 6.06 -14.30 16.37
CA VAL A 42 5.57 -13.43 15.31
C VAL A 42 6.05 -13.83 13.91
N VAL A 43 7.25 -14.44 13.81
CA VAL A 43 7.84 -14.86 12.54
C VAL A 43 6.96 -15.91 11.85
N VAL A 44 6.35 -16.83 12.62
CA VAL A 44 5.44 -17.83 12.08
C VAL A 44 4.20 -17.15 11.48
N ASN A 45 3.66 -16.14 12.16
CA ASN A 45 2.53 -15.39 11.66
C ASN A 45 2.87 -14.62 10.38
N TRP A 46 4.06 -14.02 10.28
CA TRP A 46 4.51 -13.35 9.06
C TRP A 46 4.64 -14.31 7.88
N VAL A 47 5.17 -15.52 8.08
CA VAL A 47 5.24 -16.54 7.01
C VAL A 47 3.83 -16.93 6.55
N ILE A 48 2.89 -17.13 7.48
CA ILE A 48 1.50 -17.45 7.15
C ILE A 48 0.85 -16.30 6.36
N LEU A 49 0.97 -15.06 6.84
CA LEU A 49 0.42 -13.89 6.16
C LEU A 49 1.06 -13.66 4.78
N LEU A 50 2.35 -13.94 4.64
CA LEU A 50 3.03 -13.82 3.36
C LEU A 50 2.41 -14.75 2.31
N VAL A 51 2.17 -16.00 2.67
CA VAL A 51 1.65 -17.01 1.75
C VAL A 51 0.15 -16.84 1.50
N ILE A 52 -0.65 -16.61 2.54
CA ILE A 52 -2.12 -16.59 2.44
C ILE A 52 -2.65 -15.22 1.97
N TYR A 53 -1.96 -14.14 2.30
CA TYR A 53 -2.44 -12.79 2.04
C TYR A 53 -1.58 -12.03 1.04
N ILE A 54 -0.28 -11.87 1.30
CA ILE A 54 0.59 -11.00 0.48
C ILE A 54 0.72 -11.54 -0.95
N VAL A 55 1.04 -12.82 -1.11
CA VAL A 55 1.24 -13.43 -2.45
C VAL A 55 -0.05 -13.37 -3.28
N PRO A 56 -1.23 -13.80 -2.79
CA PRO A 56 -2.46 -13.69 -3.55
C PRO A 56 -2.84 -12.25 -3.90
N TYR A 57 -2.69 -11.31 -2.95
CA TYR A 57 -3.00 -9.90 -3.18
C TYR A 57 -2.09 -9.27 -4.26
N ALA A 58 -0.79 -9.59 -4.25
CA ALA A 58 0.15 -9.11 -5.25
C ALA A 58 -0.19 -9.63 -6.65
N LEU A 59 -0.58 -10.91 -6.76
CA LEU A 59 -0.97 -11.51 -8.04
C LEU A 59 -2.26 -10.90 -8.59
N ILE A 60 -3.29 -10.69 -7.75
CA ILE A 60 -4.54 -10.04 -8.15
C ILE A 60 -4.26 -8.61 -8.62
N SER A 61 -3.47 -7.85 -7.86
CA SER A 61 -3.10 -6.47 -8.20
C SER A 61 -2.29 -6.41 -9.50
N ALA A 62 -1.39 -7.37 -9.74
CA ALA A 62 -0.61 -7.46 -10.97
C ALA A 62 -1.52 -7.78 -12.18
N GLN A 63 -2.48 -8.69 -12.02
CA GLN A 63 -3.43 -9.02 -13.08
C GLN A 63 -4.30 -7.81 -13.44
N LEU A 64 -4.86 -7.11 -12.46
CA LEU A 64 -5.69 -5.93 -12.70
C LEU A 64 -4.89 -4.76 -13.28
N GLY A 65 -3.67 -4.53 -12.77
CA GLY A 65 -2.76 -3.49 -13.27
C GLY A 65 -2.28 -3.72 -14.70
N THR A 66 -2.21 -4.98 -15.16
CA THR A 66 -1.86 -5.32 -16.56
C THR A 66 -3.08 -5.46 -17.47
N THR A 67 -4.28 -5.60 -16.91
CA THR A 67 -5.53 -5.66 -17.67
C THR A 67 -5.96 -4.27 -18.15
N PHE A 68 -5.93 -3.27 -17.26
CA PHE A 68 -6.33 -1.88 -17.57
C PHE A 68 -5.11 -1.00 -17.88
N THR A 69 -4.48 -1.28 -19.01
CA THR A 69 -3.20 -0.65 -19.37
C THR A 69 -3.36 0.62 -20.20
N ARG A 70 -4.53 0.94 -20.76
CA ARG A 70 -4.65 2.16 -21.57
C ARG A 70 -4.65 3.42 -20.70
N ALA A 71 -4.03 4.49 -21.20
CA ALA A 71 -3.82 5.71 -20.42
C ALA A 71 -5.13 6.46 -20.11
N ASP A 72 -6.12 6.35 -20.99
CA ASP A 72 -7.48 6.88 -20.83
C ASP A 72 -8.32 6.09 -19.81
N GLU A 73 -7.95 4.83 -19.55
CA GLU A 73 -8.68 3.98 -18.61
C GLU A 73 -8.42 4.36 -17.15
N GLY A 74 -7.31 5.04 -16.86
CA GLY A 74 -6.87 5.38 -15.51
C GLY A 74 -6.24 4.18 -14.77
N GLY A 75 -5.62 4.43 -13.62
CA GLY A 75 -4.99 3.39 -12.78
C GLY A 75 -5.53 3.36 -11.35
N GLY A 76 -5.06 2.40 -10.57
CA GLY A 76 -5.35 2.27 -9.14
C GLY A 76 -6.64 1.53 -8.79
N LEU A 77 -6.79 1.20 -7.50
CA LEU A 77 -7.82 0.30 -6.99
C LEU A 77 -9.24 0.74 -7.35
N ALA A 78 -9.56 2.03 -7.21
CA ALA A 78 -10.90 2.54 -7.50
C ALA A 78 -11.28 2.39 -8.98
N THR A 79 -10.33 2.61 -9.87
CA THR A 79 -10.52 2.43 -11.32
C THR A 79 -10.73 0.96 -11.65
N TRP A 80 -9.92 0.06 -11.07
CA TRP A 80 -10.07 -1.38 -11.28
C TRP A 80 -11.43 -1.88 -10.79
N MET A 81 -11.88 -1.40 -9.64
CA MET A 81 -13.19 -1.73 -9.08
C MET A 81 -14.34 -1.17 -9.93
N ARG A 82 -14.21 0.06 -10.43
CA ARG A 82 -15.17 0.66 -11.35
C ARG A 82 -15.33 -0.16 -12.63
N ARG A 83 -14.21 -0.64 -13.19
CA ARG A 83 -14.21 -1.44 -14.43
C ARG A 83 -14.70 -2.86 -14.25
N THR A 84 -14.58 -3.43 -13.06
CA THR A 84 -14.97 -4.82 -12.77
C THR A 84 -16.40 -4.94 -12.24
N LEU A 85 -16.82 -4.04 -11.35
CA LEU A 85 -18.11 -4.13 -10.64
C LEU A 85 -19.03 -2.91 -10.86
N GLY A 86 -18.54 -1.87 -11.53
CA GLY A 86 -19.33 -0.67 -11.86
C GLY A 86 -19.08 0.53 -10.93
N ASP A 87 -19.70 1.65 -11.26
CA ASP A 87 -19.43 2.97 -10.69
C ASP A 87 -19.65 3.06 -9.18
N THR A 88 -20.66 2.39 -8.65
CA THR A 88 -20.95 2.38 -7.20
C THR A 88 -19.80 1.77 -6.40
N TRP A 89 -19.21 0.67 -6.88
CA TRP A 89 -18.09 0.01 -6.20
C TRP A 89 -16.79 0.79 -6.33
N GLY A 90 -16.58 1.45 -7.48
CA GLY A 90 -15.48 2.40 -7.65
C GLY A 90 -15.55 3.55 -6.65
N TYR A 91 -16.75 4.12 -6.44
CA TYR A 91 -16.98 5.19 -5.46
C TYR A 91 -16.66 4.73 -4.03
N TRP A 92 -17.22 3.61 -3.60
CA TRP A 92 -16.94 3.07 -2.26
C TRP A 92 -15.47 2.78 -2.04
N THR A 93 -14.78 2.24 -3.05
CA THR A 93 -13.34 1.97 -2.98
C THR A 93 -12.55 3.26 -2.78
N SER A 94 -12.85 4.32 -3.53
CA SER A 94 -12.24 5.64 -3.35
C SER A 94 -12.53 6.23 -1.97
N TRP A 95 -13.77 6.12 -1.51
CA TRP A 95 -14.17 6.68 -0.22
C TRP A 95 -13.49 5.95 0.94
N ILE A 96 -13.45 4.61 0.92
CA ILE A 96 -12.73 3.80 1.93
C ILE A 96 -11.23 4.12 1.89
N TYR A 97 -10.65 4.23 0.70
CA TYR A 97 -9.25 4.61 0.53
C TYR A 97 -8.94 5.98 1.14
N TRP A 98 -9.85 6.96 0.99
CA TRP A 98 -9.72 8.26 1.65
C TRP A 98 -9.94 8.15 3.17
N ALA A 99 -11.00 7.47 3.62
CA ALA A 99 -11.36 7.37 5.03
C ALA A 99 -10.26 6.69 5.87
N GLN A 100 -9.59 5.66 5.35
CA GLN A 100 -8.48 4.99 6.04
C GLN A 100 -7.28 5.92 6.29
N THR A 101 -7.15 7.02 5.55
CA THR A 101 -6.05 7.96 5.78
C THR A 101 -6.20 8.72 7.10
N LEU A 102 -7.43 8.86 7.62
CA LEU A 102 -7.65 9.60 8.86
C LEU A 102 -7.06 8.90 10.09
N PRO A 103 -7.35 7.61 10.37
CA PRO A 103 -6.67 6.89 11.46
C PRO A 103 -5.16 6.82 11.27
N TYR A 104 -4.69 6.60 10.04
CA TYR A 104 -3.27 6.53 9.74
C TYR A 104 -2.54 7.85 10.06
N LEU A 105 -3.12 9.00 9.68
CA LEU A 105 -2.54 10.29 10.00
C LEU A 105 -2.47 10.54 11.52
N VAL A 106 -3.48 10.10 12.27
CA VAL A 106 -3.48 10.21 13.73
C VAL A 106 -2.38 9.34 14.35
N ASP A 107 -2.25 8.10 13.87
CA ASP A 107 -1.24 7.16 14.36
C ASP A 107 0.19 7.66 14.09
N VAL A 108 0.47 8.09 12.87
CA VAL A 108 1.77 8.70 12.50
C VAL A 108 2.05 9.95 13.33
N SER A 109 1.05 10.80 13.58
CA SER A 109 1.23 11.99 14.41
C SER A 109 1.60 11.63 15.86
N ASN A 110 0.94 10.62 16.43
CA ASN A 110 1.26 10.13 17.77
C ASN A 110 2.68 9.55 17.84
N ALA A 111 3.07 8.75 16.84
CA ALA A 111 4.42 8.19 16.76
C ALA A 111 5.50 9.28 16.73
N VAL A 112 5.29 10.38 16.01
CA VAL A 112 6.20 11.54 15.98
C VAL A 112 6.31 12.21 17.35
N ILE A 113 5.18 12.44 18.03
CA ILE A 113 5.18 13.06 19.37
C ILE A 113 5.93 12.17 20.36
N VAL A 114 5.70 10.86 20.33
CA VAL A 114 6.41 9.89 21.17
C VAL A 114 7.90 9.95 20.84
N ALA A 115 8.31 9.86 19.58
CA ALA A 115 9.73 9.91 19.20
C ALA A 115 10.43 11.19 19.68
N LEU A 116 9.77 12.36 19.57
CA LEU A 116 10.29 13.64 20.08
C LEU A 116 10.37 13.66 21.61
N SER A 117 9.37 13.09 22.30
CA SER A 117 9.37 12.96 23.75
C SER A 117 10.57 12.17 24.25
N TRP A 118 10.86 11.02 23.63
CA TRP A 118 12.02 10.19 23.96
C TRP A 118 13.36 10.89 23.68
N MET A 119 13.41 11.75 22.66
CA MET A 119 14.62 12.54 22.35
C MET A 119 14.95 13.57 23.44
N ILE A 120 13.94 14.18 24.06
CA ILE A 120 14.11 15.26 25.04
C ILE A 120 14.17 14.73 26.48
N LEU A 121 13.25 13.84 26.83
CA LEU A 121 13.07 13.34 28.19
C LEU A 121 13.87 12.06 28.45
N GLY A 122 14.35 11.39 27.41
CA GLY A 122 14.98 10.07 27.53
C GLY A 122 13.98 8.96 27.83
N ASP A 123 14.51 7.76 28.01
CA ASP A 123 13.77 6.62 28.53
C ASP A 123 13.76 6.70 30.07
N ASN A 124 12.58 6.81 30.67
CA ASN A 124 12.43 6.68 32.12
C ASN A 124 11.98 5.25 32.40
N SER A 125 12.95 4.34 32.43
CA SER A 125 12.76 2.89 32.64
C SER A 125 11.77 2.56 33.76
#